data_AF-A0A8T4PDJ5-F1
#
_entry.id   AF-A0A8T4PDJ5-F1
#
_cell.length_a   1.000
_cell.length_b   1.000
_cell.length_c   1.000
_cell.angle_alpha   90.00
_cell.angle_beta   90.00
_cell.angle_gamma   90.00
#
_symmetry.space_group_name_H-M   'P 1'
#
loop_
_entity.id
_entity.type
_entity.pdbx_description
1 polymer ?
#
loop_
_entity_poly.entity_id
_entity_poly.type
_entity_poly.pdbx_seq_one_letter_code
_entity_poly.pdbx_strand_id
1 'polypeptide(L)' 'MHLRSFKHGKKRYYFIAKTMRRGKKIIQKSVLYVGSADSLYEKLIKLKKR' A
#
# COMPACT_ATOMS: atom_id res chain seq x y z
N MET A 1 7.01 -4.98 -2.53
CA MET A 1 5.87 -4.07 -2.24
C MET A 1 5.98 -3.67 -0.78
N HIS A 2 5.66 -2.44 -0.42
CA HIS A 2 5.63 -2.03 0.98
C HIS A 2 4.24 -1.53 1.35
N LEU A 3 3.79 -1.94 2.54
CA LEU A 3 2.63 -1.35 3.18
C LEU A 3 3.05 -0.03 3.82
N ARG A 4 2.27 1.02 3.56
CA ARG A 4 2.48 2.36 4.13
C ARG A 4 1.16 2.92 4.61
N SER A 5 1.24 3.94 5.46
CA SER A 5 0.06 4.67 5.93
C SER A 5 0.31 6.18 5.87
N PHE A 6 -0.74 6.95 5.63
CA PHE A 6 -0.73 8.39 5.80
C PHE A 6 -1.98 8.85 6.54
N LYS A 7 -1.92 10.05 7.12
CA LYS A 7 -3.05 10.69 7.79
C LYS A 7 -3.59 11.80 6.88
N HIS A 8 -4.90 11.85 6.71
CA HIS A 8 -5.57 12.95 6.03
C HIS A 8 -6.75 13.41 6.90
N GLY A 9 -6.65 14.63 7.44
CA GLY A 9 -7.52 15.12 8.50
C GLY A 9 -7.49 14.22 9.74
N LYS A 10 -8.67 13.77 10.19
CA LYS A 10 -8.82 12.87 11.34
C LYS A 10 -8.72 11.37 10.96
N LYS A 11 -8.64 11.04 9.67
CA LYS A 11 -8.65 9.65 9.19
C LYS A 11 -7.25 9.17 8.81
N ARG A 12 -6.97 7.89 9.07
CA ARG A 12 -5.73 7.21 8.66
C ARG A 12 -6.04 6.29 7.49
N TYR A 13 -5.24 6.40 6.45
CA TYR A 13 -5.35 5.61 5.23
C TYR A 13 -4.12 4.72 5.09
N TYR A 14 -4.32 3.55 4.50
CA TYR A 14 -3.31 2.54 4.25
C TYR A 14 -3.21 2.28 2.76
N PHE A 15 -1.99 2.06 2.28
CA PHE A 15 -1.75 1.84 0.87
C PHE A 15 -0.58 0.90 0.60
N ILE A 16 -0.69 0.17 -0.51
CA ILE A 16 0.39 -0.70 -1.00
C ILE A 16 1.14 0.05 -2.09
N ALA A 17 2.42 0.29 -1.86
CA ALA A 17 3.32 0.87 -2.85
C ALA A 17 4.14 -0.21 -3.53
N LYS A 18 4.11 -0.24 -4.87
CA LYS A 18 5.11 -0.98 -5.64
C LYS A 18 6.41 -0.19 -5.60
N THR A 19 7.46 -0.84 -5.13
CA THR A 19 8.81 -0.28 -5.07
C THR A 19 9.74 -1.04 -5.99
N MET A 20 10.73 -0.33 -6.51
CA MET A 20 11.82 -0.90 -7.29
C MET A 20 13.13 -0.42 -6.69
N ARG A 21 14.11 -1.32 -6.61
CA ARG A 21 15.47 -0.96 -6.19
C ARG A 21 16.24 -0.47 -7.42
N ARG A 22 16.81 0.73 -7.34
CA ARG A 22 17.73 1.28 -8.35
C ARG A 22 19.06 1.54 -7.68
N GLY A 23 19.99 0.59 -7.81
CA GLY A 23 21.25 0.59 -7.08
C GLY A 23 21.04 0.56 -5.55
N LYS A 24 21.52 1.59 -4.85
CA LYS A 24 21.40 1.74 -3.39
C LYS A 24 20.08 2.39 -2.94
N LYS A 25 19.24 2.89 -3.85
CA LYS A 25 17.98 3.60 -3.51
C LYS A 25 16.76 2.72 -3.76
N ILE A 26 15.75 2.81 -2.88
CA ILE A 26 14.42 2.22 -3.08
C ILE A 26 13.49 3.33 -3.59
N ILE A 27 13.00 3.18 -4.83
CA ILE A 27 12.11 4.14 -5.47
C ILE A 27 10.70 3.59 -5.45
N GLN A 28 9.74 4.40 -4.96
CA GLN A 28 8.32 4.12 -5.11
C GLN A 28 7.88 4.41 -6.54
N LYS A 29 7.28 3.43 -7.21
CA LYS A 29 6.85 3.53 -8.62
C LYS A 29 5.38 3.89 -8.71
N SER A 30 4.51 3.05 -8.15
CA SER A 30 3.07 3.22 -8.22
C SER A 30 2.40 2.84 -6.90
N VAL A 31 1.29 3.50 -6.61
CA VAL A 31 0.40 3.14 -5.51
C VAL A 31 -0.65 2.19 -6.08
N LEU A 32 -0.69 0.96 -5.57
CA LEU A 32 -1.60 -0.08 -6.05
C LEU A 32 -3.01 0.10 -5.49
N TYR A 33 -3.14 0.66 -4.30
CA TYR A 33 -4.42 0.85 -3.63
C TYR A 33 -4.28 1.80 -2.44
N VAL A 34 -5.28 2.64 -2.20
CA VAL A 34 -5.43 3.47 -1.00
C VAL A 34 -6.81 3.19 -0.39
N GLY A 35 -6.88 2.94 0.92
CA GLY A 35 -8.14 2.66 1.60
C GLY A 35 -8.03 2.75 3.12
N SER A 36 -9.11 2.38 3.82
CA SER A 36 -9.07 2.13 5.26
C SER A 36 -8.32 0.82 5.55
N ALA A 37 -8.07 0.52 6.82
CA ALA A 37 -7.47 -0.75 7.22
C ALA A 37 -8.33 -1.94 6.77
N ASP A 38 -9.64 -1.86 6.98
CA ASP A 38 -10.59 -2.94 6.67
C ASP A 38 -10.65 -3.22 5.17
N SER A 39 -10.77 -2.14 4.38
CA SER A 39 -10.88 -2.26 2.92
C SER A 39 -9.59 -2.79 2.29
N LEU A 40 -8.44 -2.46 2.87
CA LEU A 40 -7.15 -3.03 2.49
C LEU A 40 -7.05 -4.51 2.85
N TYR A 41 -7.50 -4.89 4.05
CA TYR A 41 -7.45 -6.27 4.53
C TYR A 41 -8.29 -7.20 3.65
N GLU A 42 -9.51 -6.81 3.29
CA GLU A 42 -10.36 -7.56 2.35
C GLU A 42 -9.67 -7.75 1.00
N LYS A 43 -9.01 -6.71 0.48
CA LYS A 43 -8.32 -6.75 -0.81
C LYS A 43 -7.12 -7.70 -0.78
N LEU A 44 -6.37 -7.72 0.33
CA LEU A 44 -5.27 -8.65 0.55
C LEU A 44 -5.76 -10.10 0.62
N ILE A 45 -6.88 -10.37 1.31
CA ILE A 45 -7.49 -11.71 1.34
C ILE A 45 -7.86 -12.18 -0.06
N LYS A 46 -8.52 -11.32 -0.86
CA LYS A 46 -8.90 -11.65 -2.24
C LYS A 46 -7.68 -11.93 -3.14
N LEU A 47 -6.58 -11.18 -2.96
CA LEU A 47 -5.34 -11.39 -3.71
C LEU A 47 -4.61 -12.69 -3.30
N LYS A 48 -4.68 -13.10 -2.03
CA LYS A 48 -4.05 -14.35 -1.55
C LYS A 48 -4.78 -15.61 -2.04
N LYS A 49 -6.09 -15.52 -2.30
CA LYS A 49 -6.93 -16.62 -2.78
C LYS A 49 -6.82 -16.89 -4.29
N ARG A 50 -6.12 -16.02 -5.03
CA ARG A 50 -5.79 -16.19 -6.44
C ARG A 50 -4.36 -16.69 -6.57
#